data_AF-A0A6C0KBY2-F1
#
_entry.id   AF-A0A6C0KBY2-F1
#
_cell.length_a   1.000
_cell.length_b   1.000
_cell.length_c   1.000
_cell.angle_alpha   90.00
_cell.angle_beta   90.00
_cell.angle_gamma   90.00
#
_symmetry.space_group_name_H-M   'P 1'
#
loop_
_entity.id
_entity.type
_entity.pdbx_description
1 polymer ?
#
loop_
_entity_poly.entity_id
_entity_poly.type
_entity_poly.pdbx_seq_one_letter_code
_entity_poly.pdbx_strand_id
1 'polypeptide(L)'
;MEDLSETYPPQLTIAIYEKWSKKSHGIKQGEEDYINYFNTKNLALCSFNKEDLIYDGTIDCIDFIHYVRGLEPERTFEINTIIMYRYKNRDFCFKHNGVEKFQKLWRKFHYQTMPRYKNIRNLQYRSIYGKFKKQI
;
A
#
# COMPACT_ATOMS: atom_id res chain seq x y z
N MET A 1 16.69 -25.58 17.79
CA MET A 1 17.24 -24.21 17.69
C MET A 1 16.37 -23.54 16.65
N GLU A 2 15.30 -22.88 17.08
CA GLU A 2 14.32 -22.28 16.16
C GLU A 2 15.00 -21.13 15.42
N ASP A 3 15.03 -21.22 14.09
CA ASP A 3 15.46 -20.14 13.21
C ASP A 3 14.76 -18.86 13.63
N LEU A 4 15.56 -17.87 14.05
CA LEU A 4 15.13 -16.49 14.15
C LEU A 4 14.83 -16.04 12.72
N SER A 5 13.59 -16.35 12.34
CA SER A 5 12.87 -15.96 11.15
C SER A 5 13.43 -14.68 10.53
N GLU A 6 13.66 -14.73 9.22
CA GLU A 6 13.87 -13.60 8.31
C GLU A 6 12.93 -12.43 8.62
N THR A 7 13.28 -11.63 9.63
CA THR A 7 12.67 -10.33 9.86
C THR A 7 13.37 -9.39 8.91
N TYR A 8 12.77 -9.18 7.74
CA TYR A 8 13.15 -8.07 6.89
C TYR A 8 13.13 -6.80 7.73
N PRO A 9 14.14 -5.90 7.60
CA PRO A 9 14.05 -4.61 8.25
C PRO A 9 12.73 -3.94 7.82
N PRO A 10 12.03 -3.22 8.71
CA PRO A 10 10.76 -2.60 8.39
C PRO A 10 10.95 -1.65 7.20
N GLN A 11 10.49 -2.08 6.03
CA GLN A 11 10.57 -1.31 4.80
C GLN A 11 9.24 -0.64 4.52
N LEU A 12 9.35 0.64 4.12
CA LEU A 12 8.21 1.41 3.67
C LEU A 12 7.83 0.94 2.27
N THR A 13 6.63 0.36 2.15
CA THR A 13 6.19 -0.32 0.93
C THR A 13 4.75 0.07 0.62
N ILE A 14 4.37 0.06 -0.65
CA ILE A 14 2.95 0.19 -1.03
C ILE A 14 2.37 -1.22 -1.06
N ALA A 15 1.21 -1.44 -0.44
CA ALA A 15 0.58 -2.76 -0.46
C ALA A 15 -0.93 -2.69 -0.61
N ILE A 16 -1.45 -3.78 -1.18
CA ILE A 16 -2.86 -4.16 -1.10
C ILE A 16 -2.98 -5.03 0.15
N TYR A 17 -3.83 -4.65 1.08
CA TYR A 17 -4.04 -5.42 2.31
C TYR A 17 -5.51 -5.39 2.74
N GLU A 18 -5.88 -6.34 3.58
CA GLU A 18 -7.19 -6.37 4.22
C GLU A 18 -7.06 -6.84 5.67
N LYS A 19 -8.14 -6.69 6.44
CA LYS A 19 -8.18 -7.27 7.78
C LYS A 19 -8.17 -8.79 7.66
N TRP A 20 -7.31 -9.46 8.42
CA TRP A 20 -7.28 -10.91 8.38
C TRP A 20 -8.65 -11.48 8.77
N SER A 21 -9.06 -12.52 8.06
CA SER A 21 -10.28 -13.26 8.33
C SER A 21 -10.07 -14.74 8.02
N LYS A 22 -10.65 -15.60 8.87
CA LYS A 22 -10.64 -17.05 8.66
C LYS A 22 -11.26 -17.44 7.31
N LYS A 23 -12.31 -16.72 6.88
CA LYS A 23 -13.04 -16.99 5.63
C LYS A 23 -12.17 -16.74 4.40
N SER A 24 -11.45 -15.62 4.35
CA SER A 24 -10.67 -15.22 3.17
C SER A 24 -9.24 -15.75 3.15
N HIS A 25 -8.66 -16.11 4.31
CA HIS A 25 -7.23 -16.46 4.40
C HIS A 25 -6.93 -17.85 4.97
N GLY A 26 -7.96 -18.58 5.43
CA GLY A 26 -7.83 -19.89 6.05
C GLY A 26 -6.97 -19.90 7.32
N ILE A 27 -6.77 -21.09 7.87
CA ILE A 27 -5.92 -21.34 9.04
C ILE A 27 -4.92 -22.42 8.63
N LYS A 28 -3.63 -22.20 8.91
CA LYS A 28 -2.57 -23.20 8.72
C LYS A 28 -2.37 -23.97 10.03
N GLN A 29 -1.76 -25.14 9.94
CA GLN A 29 -1.47 -25.97 11.12
C GLN A 29 -0.59 -25.22 12.14
N GLY A 30 -1.01 -25.20 13.40
CA GLY A 30 -0.30 -24.52 14.50
C GLY A 30 -0.62 -23.03 14.62
N GLU A 31 -1.66 -22.56 13.93
CA GLU A 31 -2.17 -21.18 14.02
C GLU A 31 -3.45 -21.05 14.86
N GLU A 32 -4.01 -22.16 15.33
CA GLU A 32 -5.33 -22.23 15.98
C GLU A 32 -5.42 -21.31 17.21
N ASP A 33 -4.35 -21.29 18.02
CA ASP A 33 -4.27 -20.47 19.23
C ASP A 33 -4.09 -18.97 18.93
N TYR A 34 -3.74 -18.61 17.69
CA TYR A 34 -3.40 -17.25 17.28
C TYR A 34 -4.50 -16.55 16.47
N ILE A 35 -5.63 -17.23 16.22
CA ILE A 35 -6.76 -16.69 15.45
C ILE A 35 -7.24 -15.35 16.01
N ASN A 36 -7.36 -15.25 17.34
CA ASN A 36 -7.80 -14.01 18.00
C ASN A 36 -6.81 -12.87 17.78
N TYR A 37 -5.51 -13.17 17.80
CA TYR A 37 -4.48 -12.19 17.48
C TYR A 37 -4.57 -11.77 16.00
N PHE A 38 -4.69 -12.71 15.05
CA PHE A 38 -4.76 -12.42 13.62
C PHE A 38 -5.98 -11.57 13.26
N ASN A 39 -7.14 -11.83 13.86
CA ASN A 39 -8.36 -11.03 13.67
C ASN A 39 -8.19 -9.55 14.03
N THR A 40 -7.12 -9.15 14.73
CA THR A 40 -6.82 -7.73 15.04
C THR A 40 -5.88 -7.08 14.03
N LYS A 41 -5.31 -7.83 13.10
CA LYS A 41 -4.22 -7.38 12.22
C LYS A 41 -4.67 -7.28 10.77
N ASN A 42 -3.93 -6.46 10.02
CA ASN A 42 -4.06 -6.41 8.56
C ASN A 42 -3.06 -7.38 7.95
N LEU A 43 -3.51 -8.16 6.98
CA LEU A 43 -2.68 -9.06 6.20
C LEU A 43 -2.41 -8.43 4.82
N ALA A 44 -1.14 -8.38 4.43
CA ALA A 44 -0.76 -7.98 3.09
C ALA A 44 -1.13 -9.09 2.09
N LEU A 45 -1.85 -8.71 1.04
CA LEU A 45 -2.19 -9.58 -0.09
C LEU A 45 -1.12 -9.48 -1.18
N CYS A 46 -0.64 -8.26 -1.43
CA CYS A 46 0.41 -7.97 -2.40
C CYS A 46 1.16 -6.71 -1.97
N SER A 47 2.46 -6.61 -2.25
CA SER A 47 3.33 -5.54 -1.79
C SER A 47 4.38 -5.16 -2.82
N PHE A 48 4.70 -3.86 -2.92
CA PHE A 48 5.57 -3.28 -3.94
C PHE A 48 6.68 -2.44 -3.30
N ASN A 49 7.91 -2.89 -3.50
CA ASN A 49 9.10 -2.12 -3.14
C ASN A 49 9.39 -1.07 -4.23
N LYS A 50 10.50 -0.33 -4.07
CA LYS A 50 10.87 0.74 -4.98
C LYS A 50 11.20 0.18 -6.38
N GLU A 51 11.87 -0.96 -6.43
CA GLU A 51 12.31 -1.63 -7.64
C GLU A 51 11.10 -2.12 -8.45
N ASP A 52 10.06 -2.64 -7.79
CA ASP A 52 8.78 -3.05 -8.40
C ASP A 52 8.01 -1.86 -9.01
N LEU A 53 8.27 -0.64 -8.52
CA LEU A 53 7.60 0.59 -8.95
C LEU A 53 8.39 1.40 -10.00
N ILE A 54 9.69 1.12 -10.19
CA ILE A 54 10.53 1.78 -11.20
C ILE A 54 10.29 1.06 -12.52
N TYR A 55 9.38 1.62 -13.29
CA TYR A 55 8.73 0.93 -14.39
C TYR A 55 9.53 0.84 -15.71
N ASP A 56 9.52 -0.35 -16.30
CA ASP A 56 9.89 -0.68 -17.68
C ASP A 56 8.74 -1.33 -18.50
N GLY A 57 7.51 -1.45 -17.98
CA GLY A 57 6.35 -1.78 -18.84
C GLY A 57 5.24 -2.68 -18.30
N THR A 58 5.36 -3.29 -17.13
CA THR A 58 4.51 -4.43 -16.69
C THR A 58 3.93 -4.35 -15.25
N ILE A 59 3.01 -3.44 -14.92
CA ILE A 59 2.41 -3.33 -13.56
C ILE A 59 1.11 -4.12 -13.66
N ASP A 60 1.24 -5.39 -13.31
CA ASP A 60 0.21 -6.46 -13.26
C ASP A 60 -0.71 -6.32 -12.02
N CYS A 61 -0.46 -5.32 -11.18
CA CYS A 61 -1.16 -5.14 -9.90
C CYS A 61 -2.53 -4.50 -10.08
N ILE A 62 -2.66 -3.64 -11.09
CA ILE A 62 -3.95 -3.09 -11.49
C ILE A 62 -4.83 -4.21 -12.02
N ASP A 63 -4.26 -5.12 -12.82
CA ASP A 63 -4.94 -6.32 -13.30
C ASP A 63 -5.30 -7.25 -12.15
N PHE A 64 -4.42 -7.44 -11.16
CA PHE A 64 -4.76 -8.17 -9.94
C PHE A 64 -5.88 -7.51 -9.13
N ILE A 65 -5.87 -6.18 -8.98
CA ILE A 65 -6.97 -5.43 -8.34
C ILE A 65 -8.28 -5.64 -9.10
N HIS A 66 -8.26 -5.57 -10.43
CA HIS A 66 -9.43 -5.80 -11.27
C HIS A 66 -9.91 -7.24 -11.19
N TYR A 67 -8.99 -8.21 -11.18
CA TYR A 67 -9.27 -9.64 -11.03
C TYR A 67 -9.91 -9.94 -9.67
N VAL A 68 -9.31 -9.47 -8.58
CA VAL A 68 -9.86 -9.66 -7.22
C VAL A 68 -11.23 -9.01 -7.10
N ARG A 69 -11.42 -7.80 -7.65
CA ARG A 69 -12.74 -7.16 -7.70
C ARG A 69 -13.75 -7.90 -8.58
N GLY A 70 -13.29 -8.56 -9.64
CA GLY A 70 -14.13 -9.37 -10.51
C GLY A 70 -14.58 -10.67 -9.85
N LEU A 71 -13.69 -11.35 -9.12
CA LEU A 71 -14.00 -12.59 -8.41
C LEU A 71 -14.80 -12.36 -7.12
N GLU A 72 -14.41 -11.36 -6.35
CA GLU A 72 -15.00 -11.06 -5.06
C GLU A 72 -15.34 -9.56 -5.00
N PRO A 73 -16.44 -9.13 -5.66
CA PRO A 73 -16.82 -7.72 -5.71
C PRO A 73 -17.13 -7.14 -4.32
N GLU A 74 -17.54 -7.99 -3.38
CA GLU A 74 -17.82 -7.63 -1.98
C GLU A 74 -16.56 -7.64 -1.10
N ARG A 75 -15.39 -8.04 -1.64
CA ARG A 75 -14.15 -8.07 -0.87
C ARG A 75 -13.64 -6.66 -0.65
N THR A 76 -13.43 -6.30 0.61
CA THR A 76 -12.94 -4.98 1.01
C THR A 76 -11.45 -5.04 1.29
N PHE A 77 -10.67 -4.43 0.41
CA PHE A 77 -9.23 -4.26 0.58
C PHE A 77 -8.86 -2.78 0.50
N GLU A 78 -7.73 -2.45 1.09
CA GLU A 78 -7.15 -1.12 1.07
C GLU A 78 -5.81 -1.12 0.33
N ILE A 79 -5.45 0.04 -0.25
CA ILE A 79 -4.16 0.28 -0.88
C ILE A 79 -3.53 1.47 -0.18
N ASN A 80 -2.45 1.25 0.57
CA ASN A 80 -1.72 2.32 1.23
C ASN A 80 -0.23 2.00 1.36
N THR A 81 0.52 3.04 1.73
CA THR A 81 1.89 2.88 2.20
C THR A 81 1.87 2.28 3.61
N ILE A 82 2.55 1.17 3.78
CA ILE A 82 2.57 0.34 4.98
C ILE A 82 4.00 0.04 5.42
N ILE A 83 4.11 -0.49 6.63
CA ILE A 83 5.27 -1.23 7.10
C ILE A 83 4.83 -2.69 7.27
N MET A 84 5.63 -3.60 6.72
CA MET A 84 5.38 -5.04 6.75
C MET A 84 6.21 -5.73 7.84
N TYR A 85 5.67 -6.82 8.37
CA TYR A 85 6.40 -7.74 9.23
C TYR A 85 5.86 -9.16 9.05
N ARG A 86 6.74 -10.15 9.19
CA ARG A 86 6.39 -11.57 9.07
C ARG A 86 6.14 -12.17 10.45
N TYR A 87 5.05 -12.92 10.58
CA TYR A 87 4.76 -13.70 11.78
C TYR A 87 4.03 -14.99 11.39
N LYS A 88 4.51 -16.15 11.86
CA LYS A 88 3.94 -17.48 11.55
C LYS A 88 3.71 -17.70 10.04
N ASN A 89 4.71 -17.37 9.22
CA ASN A 89 4.64 -17.51 7.76
C ASN A 89 3.46 -16.75 7.11
N ARG A 90 3.12 -15.60 7.69
CA ARG A 90 2.14 -14.65 7.17
C ARG A 90 2.73 -13.24 7.21
N ASP A 91 2.45 -12.48 6.16
CA ASP A 91 2.93 -11.11 6.02
C ASP A 91 1.84 -10.14 6.51
N PHE A 92 2.03 -9.63 7.72
CA PHE A 92 1.13 -8.66 8.33
C PHE A 92 1.64 -7.24 8.10
N CYS A 93 0.75 -6.27 8.25
CA CYS A 93 1.10 -4.89 8.04
C CYS A 93 0.36 -3.92 8.96
N PHE A 94 0.94 -2.72 9.07
CA PHE A 94 0.28 -1.55 9.65
C PHE A 94 0.50 -0.33 8.77
N LYS A 95 -0.47 0.58 8.80
CA LYS A 95 -0.45 1.80 7.99
C LYS A 95 0.67 2.73 8.47
N HIS A 96 1.38 3.34 7.54
CA HIS A 96 2.36 4.35 7.88
C HIS A 96 1.68 5.72 8.09
N ASN A 97 1.27 5.99 9.33
CA ASN A 97 0.50 7.19 9.70
C ASN A 97 1.13 8.53 9.25
N GLY A 98 2.47 8.63 9.23
CA GLY A 98 3.15 9.84 8.76
C GLY A 98 2.94 10.13 7.27
N VAL A 99 2.94 9.08 6.44
CA VAL A 99 2.74 9.19 4.99
C VAL A 99 1.27 9.42 4.70
N GLU A 100 0.37 8.75 5.44
CA GLU A 100 -1.06 9.01 5.34
C GLU A 100 -1.41 10.47 5.66
N LYS A 101 -0.85 11.02 6.76
CA LYS A 101 -1.01 12.44 7.11
C LYS A 101 -0.49 13.35 5.99
N PHE A 102 0.69 13.04 5.44
CA PHE A 102 1.25 13.78 4.32
C PHE A 102 0.34 13.73 3.08
N GLN A 103 -0.16 12.56 2.70
CA GLN A 103 -1.09 12.40 1.57
C GLN A 103 -2.38 13.21 1.77
N LYS A 104 -2.95 13.24 2.98
CA LYS A 104 -4.13 14.06 3.32
C LYS A 104 -3.83 15.55 3.18
N LEU A 105 -2.71 16.02 3.74
CA LEU A 105 -2.26 17.41 3.62
C LEU A 105 -2.04 17.79 2.15
N TRP A 106 -1.39 16.92 1.38
CA TRP A 106 -1.12 17.12 -0.03
C TRP A 106 -2.41 17.22 -0.85
N ARG A 107 -3.37 16.31 -0.66
CA ARG A 107 -4.69 16.39 -1.30
C ARG A 107 -5.38 17.70 -0.96
N LYS A 108 -5.41 18.08 0.32
CA LYS A 108 -6.02 19.34 0.76
C LYS A 108 -5.38 20.55 0.08
N PHE A 109 -4.04 20.62 0.07
CA PHE A 109 -3.29 21.67 -0.62
C PHE A 109 -3.63 21.70 -2.12
N HIS A 110 -3.63 20.54 -2.78
CA HIS A 110 -3.90 20.43 -4.20
C HIS A 110 -5.30 20.90 -4.58
N TYR A 111 -6.33 20.53 -3.80
CA TYR A 111 -7.71 20.92 -4.10
C TYR A 111 -8.06 22.35 -3.69
N GLN A 112 -7.52 22.85 -2.57
CA GLN A 112 -7.95 24.14 -2.01
C GLN A 112 -7.03 25.29 -2.42
N THR A 113 -5.72 25.05 -2.49
CA THR A 113 -4.72 26.11 -2.61
C THR A 113 -4.19 26.20 -4.03
N MET A 114 -3.90 25.06 -4.69
CA MET A 114 -3.38 25.00 -6.06
C MET A 114 -4.20 25.82 -7.09
N PRO A 115 -5.55 25.79 -7.08
CA PRO A 115 -6.38 26.54 -8.02
C PRO A 115 -6.22 28.06 -7.94
N ARG A 116 -5.82 28.57 -6.77
CA ARG A 116 -5.73 30.00 -6.49
C ARG A 116 -4.37 30.59 -6.88
N TYR A 117 -3.42 29.76 -7.31
CA TYR A 117 -2.12 30.23 -7.75
C TYR A 117 -2.18 30.82 -9.16
N LYS A 118 -1.61 32.03 -9.32
CA LYS A 118 -1.50 32.77 -10.59
C LYS A 118 -0.93 31.96 -11.77
N ASN A 119 -0.21 30.87 -11.51
CA ASN A 119 0.44 30.04 -12.52
C ASN A 119 0.21 28.53 -12.29
N ILE A 120 -1.06 28.14 -12.14
CA ILE A 120 -1.45 26.75 -11.87
C ILE A 120 -0.87 25.75 -12.89
N ARG A 121 -0.82 26.10 -14.18
CA ARG A 121 -0.29 25.23 -15.24
C ARG A 121 1.20 24.92 -15.06
N ASN A 122 1.99 25.89 -14.59
CA ASN A 122 3.42 25.68 -14.31
C ASN A 122 3.64 24.87 -13.03
N LEU A 123 2.76 25.03 -12.03
CA LEU A 123 2.81 24.24 -10.80
C LEU A 123 2.40 22.78 -11.05
N GLN A 124 1.35 22.54 -11.84
CA GLN A 124 0.94 21.19 -12.26
C GLN A 124 2.02 20.50 -13.10
N TYR A 125 2.66 21.24 -14.01
CA TYR A 125 3.78 20.72 -14.78
C TYR A 125 4.95 20.32 -13.86
N ARG A 126 5.29 21.16 -12.87
CA ARG A 126 6.34 20.81 -11.88
C ARG A 126 5.96 19.61 -11.01
N SER A 127 4.70 19.46 -10.61
CA SER A 127 4.29 18.32 -9.79
C SER A 127 4.35 16.99 -10.53
N ILE A 128 4.12 16.98 -11.85
CA ILE A 128 4.16 15.77 -12.68
C ILE A 128 5.60 15.46 -13.11
N TYR A 129 6.37 16.47 -13.51
CA TYR A 129 7.66 16.27 -14.19
C TYR A 129 8.89 16.70 -13.38
N GLY A 130 8.70 17.31 -12.20
CA GLY A 130 9.79 17.80 -11.34
C GLY A 130 10.58 19.00 -11.89
N LYS A 131 10.19 19.55 -13.05
CA LYS A 131 10.92 20.62 -13.77
C LYS A 131 9.98 21.76 -14.17
N PHE A 132 10.51 22.96 -14.38
CA PHE A 132 9.74 24.07 -14.95
C PHE A 132 9.46 23.82 -16.43
N LYS A 133 8.27 24.21 -16.91
CA LYS A 133 7.96 24.20 -18.34
C LYS A 133 8.86 25.23 -19.03
N LYS A 134 9.68 24.82 -20.00
CA LYS A 134 10.44 25.77 -20.83
C LYS A 134 9.43 26.71 -21.50
N GLN A 135 9.60 28.01 -21.29
CA GLN A 135 8.89 29.01 -22.08
C GLN A 135 9.50 28.95 -23.49
N ILE A 136 8.63 28.72 -24.48
CA ILE A 136 8.95 28.88 -25.91
C ILE A 136 8.71 30.35 -26.24
#